data_AF-A0A938GYQ7-F1
#
_entry.id   AF-A0A938GYQ7-F1
#
_cell.length_a   1.000
_cell.length_b   1.000
_cell.length_c   1.000
_cell.angle_alpha   90.00
_cell.angle_beta   90.00
_cell.angle_gamma   90.00
#
_symmetry.space_group_name_H-M   'P 1'
#
loop_
_entity.id
_entity.type
_entity.pdbx_description
1 polymer ?
#
loop_
_entity_poly.entity_id
_entity_poly.type
_entity_poly.pdbx_seq_one_letter_code
_entity_poly.pdbx_strand_id
1 'polypeptide(L)'
;MGTIFRKELADHFSSTRFLITFALILMVAVVTTFIAGSHLRQALEGVAKPSHVFLLLFTTAGQFFSLVQFIAFFGPLIGILLGFDAINRERNDNTLSKLIAQPIFRDAVINGKFLAGATMIALMLGSVVLLISGLGLVTIGVVPGGDEAGRLLVYLVVSIAYVAFWMGLAILFSILFRSLA
;
A
#
# COMPACT_ATOMS: atom_id res chain seq x y z
N MET A 1 10.42 12.10 -18.45
CA MET A 1 9.58 11.57 -17.35
C MET A 1 9.72 10.05 -17.20
N GLY A 2 9.46 9.26 -18.25
CA GLY A 2 9.54 7.78 -18.18
C GLY A 2 10.90 7.22 -17.72
N THR A 3 12.02 7.83 -18.11
CA THR A 3 13.36 7.41 -17.65
C THR A 3 13.55 7.57 -16.14
N ILE A 4 13.07 8.67 -15.56
CA ILE A 4 13.14 8.93 -14.12
C ILE A 4 12.26 7.92 -13.37
N PHE A 5 11.03 7.72 -13.85
CA PHE A 5 10.11 6.75 -13.27
C PHE A 5 10.69 5.33 -13.22
N ARG A 6 11.29 4.86 -14.34
CA ARG A 6 11.91 3.53 -14.40
C ARG A 6 13.10 3.39 -13.47
N LYS A 7 13.93 4.44 -13.36
CA LYS A 7 15.04 4.50 -12.41
C LYS A 7 14.53 4.39 -10.97
N GLU A 8 13.59 5.25 -10.58
CA GLU A 8 13.06 5.28 -9.20
C GLU A 8 12.36 3.95 -8.84
N LEU A 9 11.62 3.33 -9.78
CA LEU A 9 11.07 2.00 -9.56
C LEU A 9 12.16 0.94 -9.35
N ALA A 10 13.18 0.90 -10.20
CA ALA A 10 14.28 -0.05 -10.05
C ALA A 10 15.01 0.14 -8.70
N ASP A 11 15.18 1.39 -8.28
CA ASP A 11 15.77 1.78 -7.01
C ASP A 11 14.89 1.36 -5.81
N HIS A 12 13.56 1.36 -5.93
CA HIS A 12 12.66 0.84 -4.89
C HIS A 12 12.69 -0.69 -4.82
N PHE A 13 12.60 -1.37 -5.95
CA PHE A 13 12.58 -2.84 -6.00
C PHE A 13 13.90 -3.49 -5.58
N SER A 14 15.03 -2.83 -5.84
CA SER A 14 16.36 -3.29 -5.38
C SER A 14 16.63 -2.99 -3.90
N SER A 15 15.78 -2.19 -3.25
CA SER A 15 15.99 -1.81 -1.85
C SER A 15 15.61 -2.93 -0.90
N THR A 16 16.55 -3.33 -0.06
CA THR A 16 16.31 -4.27 1.05
C THR A 16 15.26 -3.74 2.03
N ARG A 17 15.18 -2.41 2.22
CA ARG A 17 14.17 -1.78 3.08
C ARG A 17 12.77 -2.06 2.57
N PHE A 18 12.56 -1.88 1.26
CA PHE A 18 11.28 -2.18 0.62
C PHE A 18 10.90 -3.64 0.80
N LEU A 19 11.82 -4.58 0.54
CA LEU A 19 11.56 -6.01 0.72
C LEU A 19 11.16 -6.36 2.16
N ILE A 20 11.86 -5.83 3.16
CA ILE A 20 11.56 -6.07 4.58
C ILE A 20 10.18 -5.51 4.94
N THR A 21 9.90 -4.25 4.58
CA THR A 21 8.60 -3.61 4.89
C THR A 21 7.45 -4.33 4.18
N PHE A 22 7.63 -4.70 2.92
CA PHE A 22 6.63 -5.44 2.15
C PHE A 22 6.38 -6.83 2.75
N ALA A 23 7.43 -7.57 3.08
CA ALA A 23 7.31 -8.88 3.72
C ALA A 23 6.59 -8.79 5.08
N LEU A 24 6.89 -7.76 5.87
CA LEU A 24 6.22 -7.53 7.16
C LEU A 24 4.72 -7.26 6.98
N ILE A 25 4.35 -6.41 6.03
CA ILE A 25 2.94 -6.12 5.74
C ILE A 25 2.22 -7.38 5.24
N LEU A 26 2.83 -8.16 4.35
CA LEU A 26 2.27 -9.42 3.88
C LEU A 26 2.08 -10.41 5.04
N MET A 27 3.07 -10.53 5.93
CA MET A 27 2.97 -11.41 7.09
C MET A 27 1.79 -11.02 8.00
N VAL A 28 1.63 -9.74 8.29
CA VAL A 28 0.49 -9.23 9.08
C VAL A 28 -0.83 -9.50 8.37
N ALA A 29 -0.90 -9.28 7.05
CA ALA A 29 -2.09 -9.56 6.25
C ALA A 29 -2.49 -11.05 6.27
N VAL A 30 -1.51 -11.97 6.17
CA VAL A 30 -1.74 -13.42 6.25
C VAL A 30 -2.31 -13.79 7.62
N VAL A 31 -1.67 -13.36 8.70
CA VAL A 31 -2.07 -13.71 10.07
C VAL A 31 -3.47 -13.18 10.39
N THR A 32 -3.73 -11.91 10.07
CA THR A 32 -5.04 -11.29 10.31
C THR A 32 -6.16 -11.99 9.52
N THR A 33 -5.91 -12.33 8.26
CA THR A 33 -6.88 -13.03 7.41
C THR A 33 -7.15 -14.44 7.89
N PHE A 34 -6.12 -15.16 8.33
CA PHE A 34 -6.28 -16.52 8.82
C PHE A 34 -7.14 -16.56 10.10
N ILE A 35 -6.92 -15.62 11.02
CA ILE A 35 -7.71 -15.48 12.25
C ILE A 35 -9.14 -15.01 11.94
N ALA A 36 -9.30 -14.00 11.07
CA ALA A 36 -10.62 -13.55 10.66
C ALA A 36 -11.41 -14.68 9.98
N GLY A 37 -10.77 -15.42 9.07
CA GLY A 37 -11.37 -16.55 8.36
C GLY A 37 -11.79 -17.69 9.30
N SER A 38 -11.00 -18.01 10.32
CA SER A 38 -11.36 -19.04 11.31
C SER A 38 -12.54 -18.60 12.20
N HIS A 39 -12.56 -17.33 12.63
CA HIS A 39 -13.68 -16.76 13.38
C HIS A 39 -14.97 -16.75 12.56
N LEU A 40 -14.89 -16.33 11.29
CA LEU A 40 -16.02 -16.38 10.38
C LEU A 40 -16.52 -17.81 10.18
N ARG A 41 -15.62 -18.77 9.98
CA ARG A 41 -16.02 -20.17 9.78
C ARG A 41 -16.78 -20.71 10.99
N GLN A 42 -16.31 -20.46 12.20
CA GLN A 42 -17.00 -20.86 13.44
C GLN A 42 -18.33 -20.13 13.63
N ALA A 43 -18.38 -18.82 13.35
CA ALA A 43 -19.61 -18.03 13.48
C ALA A 43 -20.70 -18.40 12.46
N LEU A 44 -20.30 -19.00 11.33
CA LEU A 44 -21.19 -19.43 10.24
C LEU A 44 -21.59 -20.91 10.33
N GLU A 45 -21.07 -21.67 11.31
CA GLU A 45 -21.52 -23.04 11.57
C GLU A 45 -22.94 -23.01 12.17
N GLY A 46 -23.93 -23.38 11.36
CA GLY A 46 -25.33 -23.52 11.79
C GLY A 46 -26.24 -22.30 11.58
N VAL A 47 -25.74 -21.22 10.96
CA VAL A 47 -26.51 -20.01 10.66
C VAL A 47 -26.59 -19.79 9.13
N ALA A 48 -27.71 -19.23 8.64
CA ALA A 48 -27.82 -18.84 7.24
C ALA A 48 -26.71 -17.85 6.88
N LYS A 49 -25.94 -18.15 5.81
CA LYS A 49 -24.82 -17.31 5.38
C LYS A 49 -25.32 -15.89 5.11
N PRO A 50 -24.81 -14.86 5.82
CA PRO A 50 -25.20 -13.49 5.58
C PRO A 50 -24.82 -13.08 4.16
N SER A 51 -25.53 -12.10 3.59
CA SER A 51 -25.16 -11.52 2.31
C SER A 51 -23.75 -10.92 2.42
N HIS A 52 -22.89 -11.21 1.45
CA HIS A 52 -21.51 -10.69 1.33
C HIS A 52 -20.47 -11.25 2.33
N VAL A 53 -20.43 -12.57 2.50
CA VAL A 53 -19.46 -13.25 3.39
C VAL A 53 -18.00 -12.95 3.01
N PHE A 54 -17.70 -12.71 1.74
CA PHE A 54 -16.34 -12.46 1.30
C PHE A 54 -15.84 -11.09 1.79
N LEU A 55 -16.68 -10.06 1.75
CA LEU A 55 -16.32 -8.73 2.25
C LEU A 55 -16.12 -8.70 3.76
N LEU A 56 -16.83 -9.56 4.50
CA LEU A 56 -16.64 -9.70 5.94
C LEU A 56 -15.22 -10.12 6.30
N LEU A 57 -14.48 -10.82 5.42
CA LEU A 57 -13.08 -11.15 5.63
C LEU A 57 -12.18 -9.90 5.76
N PHE A 58 -12.57 -8.81 5.09
CA PHE A 58 -11.82 -7.56 5.04
C PHE A 58 -12.23 -6.58 6.15
N THR A 59 -13.49 -6.65 6.59
CA THR A 59 -14.07 -5.72 7.58
C THR A 59 -14.09 -6.29 8.99
N THR A 60 -14.14 -7.61 9.14
CA THR A 60 -14.10 -8.26 10.46
C THR A 60 -12.73 -8.06 11.05
N ALA A 61 -12.69 -7.59 12.30
CA ALA A 61 -11.44 -7.50 13.02
C ALA A 61 -10.90 -8.92 13.25
N GLY A 62 -9.63 -9.15 12.91
CA GLY A 62 -8.92 -10.34 13.37
C GLY A 62 -8.63 -10.23 14.87
N GLN A 63 -7.41 -10.57 15.29
CA GLN A 63 -7.02 -10.43 16.69
C GLN A 63 -6.82 -8.97 17.14
N PHE A 64 -6.45 -8.07 16.23
CA PHE A 64 -6.13 -6.67 16.56
C PHE A 64 -6.88 -5.66 15.68
N PHE A 65 -6.76 -5.76 14.35
CA PHE A 65 -7.36 -4.82 13.40
C PHE A 65 -8.01 -5.58 12.24
N SER A 66 -9.04 -4.99 11.63
CA SER A 66 -9.48 -5.39 10.29
C SER A 66 -8.56 -4.79 9.23
N LEU A 67 -8.61 -5.29 7.99
CA LEU A 67 -7.78 -4.72 6.91
C LEU A 67 -8.12 -3.24 6.69
N VAL A 68 -9.40 -2.89 6.77
CA VAL A 68 -9.85 -1.50 6.63
C VAL A 68 -9.23 -0.61 7.70
N GLN A 69 -9.23 -1.06 8.96
CA GLN A 69 -8.60 -0.34 10.06
C GLN A 69 -7.09 -0.26 9.91
N PHE A 70 -6.45 -1.35 9.46
CA PHE A 70 -5.03 -1.39 9.19
C PHE A 70 -4.63 -0.37 8.13
N ILE A 71 -5.32 -0.32 6.99
CA ILE A 71 -5.05 0.66 5.93
C ILE A 71 -5.39 2.08 6.39
N ALA A 72 -6.48 2.28 7.14
CA ALA A 72 -6.84 3.60 7.65
C ALA A 72 -5.75 4.19 8.55
N PHE A 73 -5.13 3.37 9.41
CA PHE A 73 -4.09 3.80 10.36
C PHE A 73 -2.68 3.77 9.78
N PHE A 74 -2.27 2.66 9.16
CA PHE A 74 -0.92 2.48 8.62
C PHE A 74 -0.74 3.06 7.22
N GLY A 75 -1.82 3.24 6.46
CA GLY A 75 -1.77 3.86 5.13
C GLY A 75 -1.10 5.23 5.15
N PRO A 76 -1.52 6.19 6.00
CA PRO A 76 -0.86 7.48 6.14
C PRO A 76 0.62 7.35 6.51
N LEU A 77 0.94 6.46 7.45
CA LEU A 77 2.31 6.24 7.90
C LEU A 77 3.19 5.74 6.73
N ILE A 78 2.72 4.76 5.96
CA ILE A 78 3.42 4.23 4.78
C ILE A 78 3.58 5.33 3.73
N GLY A 79 2.50 6.08 3.45
CA GLY A 79 2.55 7.18 2.48
C GLY A 79 3.58 8.24 2.87
N ILE A 80 3.61 8.65 4.13
CA ILE A 80 4.56 9.64 4.65
C ILE A 80 5.99 9.12 4.58
N LEU A 81 6.24 7.88 5.00
CA LEU A 81 7.57 7.26 4.95
C LEU A 81 8.11 7.20 3.52
N LEU A 82 7.30 6.74 2.57
CA LEU A 82 7.68 6.70 1.14
C LEU A 82 7.91 8.10 0.58
N GLY A 83 7.09 9.08 0.98
CA GLY A 83 7.22 10.47 0.54
C GLY A 83 8.51 11.12 1.06
N PHE A 84 8.89 10.85 2.30
CA PHE A 84 10.17 11.31 2.85
C PHE A 84 11.36 10.60 2.22
N ASP A 85 11.29 9.28 2.02
CA ASP A 85 12.35 8.52 1.37
C ASP A 85 12.62 9.01 -0.06
N ALA A 86 11.59 9.46 -0.78
CA ALA A 86 11.74 10.00 -2.14
C ALA A 86 12.71 11.19 -2.21
N ILE A 87 12.77 12.02 -1.17
CA ILE A 87 13.66 13.20 -1.09
C ILE A 87 14.93 12.89 -0.29
N ASN A 88 14.79 12.25 0.87
CA ASN A 88 15.91 11.98 1.77
C ASN A 88 16.94 11.02 1.16
N ARG A 89 16.53 10.10 0.28
CA ARG A 89 17.45 9.18 -0.39
C ARG A 89 18.51 9.93 -1.22
N GLU A 90 18.09 10.87 -2.04
CA GLU A 90 19.00 11.67 -2.87
C GLU A 90 19.90 12.60 -2.03
N ARG A 91 19.43 13.00 -0.85
CA ARG A 91 20.22 13.80 0.09
C ARG A 91 21.27 12.96 0.81
N ASN A 92 20.89 11.76 1.27
CA ASN A 92 21.78 10.83 1.95
C ASN A 92 22.86 10.27 1.01
N ASP A 93 22.52 10.06 -0.26
CA ASP A 93 23.43 9.53 -1.27
C ASP A 93 24.31 10.62 -1.93
N ASN A 94 24.17 11.89 -1.49
CA ASN A 94 24.87 13.06 -2.05
C ASN A 94 24.67 13.26 -3.57
N THR A 95 23.59 12.72 -4.12
CA THR A 95 23.27 12.78 -5.56
C THR A 95 22.36 13.95 -5.92
N LEU A 96 21.76 14.62 -4.93
CA LEU A 96 20.87 15.76 -5.14
C LEU A 96 21.48 16.88 -5.99
N SER A 97 22.75 17.24 -5.73
CA SER A 97 23.46 18.28 -6.49
C SER A 97 23.69 17.87 -7.94
N LYS A 98 23.96 16.58 -8.21
CA LYS A 98 24.12 16.05 -9.56
C LYS A 98 22.80 16.05 -10.33
N LEU A 99 21.69 15.72 -9.66
CA LEU A 99 20.37 15.63 -10.26
C LEU A 99 19.82 17.02 -10.64
N ILE A 100 20.08 18.04 -9.82
CA ILE A 100 19.68 19.44 -10.10
C ILE A 100 20.59 20.11 -11.14
N ALA A 101 21.86 19.68 -11.25
CA ALA A 101 22.81 20.23 -12.24
C ALA A 101 22.55 19.73 -13.66
N GLN A 102 21.80 18.64 -13.82
CA GLN A 102 21.39 18.15 -15.14
C GLN A 102 20.22 18.99 -15.69
N PRO A 103 20.10 19.15 -17.02
CA PRO A 103 19.02 19.91 -17.66
C PRO A 103 17.70 19.11 -17.63
N ILE A 104 17.19 18.84 -16.43
CA ILE A 104 15.96 18.11 -16.15
C ILE A 104 15.00 19.06 -15.44
N PHE A 105 13.78 19.17 -15.96
CA PHE A 105 12.73 19.98 -15.32
C PHE A 105 12.42 19.44 -13.92
N ARG A 106 12.37 20.35 -12.93
CA ARG A 106 12.06 20.01 -11.53
C ARG A 106 10.72 19.30 -11.38
N ASP A 107 9.72 19.71 -12.15
CA ASP A 107 8.39 19.07 -12.15
C ASP A 107 8.42 17.63 -12.65
N ALA A 108 9.31 17.34 -13.62
CA ALA A 108 9.49 15.98 -14.13
C ALA A 108 10.14 15.05 -13.09
N VAL A 109 10.97 15.59 -12.19
CA VAL A 109 11.58 14.85 -11.08
C VAL A 109 10.52 14.56 -10.01
N ILE A 110 9.77 15.58 -9.59
CA ILE A 110 8.73 15.45 -8.56
C ILE A 110 7.65 14.46 -9.01
N ASN A 111 7.11 14.65 -10.22
CA ASN A 111 6.08 13.75 -10.75
C ASN A 111 6.62 12.35 -11.02
N GLY A 112 7.88 12.21 -11.41
CA GLY A 112 8.53 10.90 -11.58
C GLY A 112 8.61 10.13 -10.27
N LYS A 113 9.03 10.80 -9.19
CA LYS A 113 9.10 10.23 -7.83
C LYS A 113 7.72 9.91 -7.26
N PHE A 114 6.76 10.81 -7.43
CA PHE A 114 5.39 10.57 -7.03
C PHE A 114 4.78 9.37 -7.77
N LEU A 115 4.96 9.28 -9.09
CA LEU A 115 4.42 8.17 -9.86
C LEU A 115 5.06 6.83 -9.48
N ALA A 116 6.37 6.82 -9.24
CA ALA A 116 7.08 5.62 -8.76
C ALA A 116 6.53 5.18 -7.40
N GLY A 117 6.45 6.09 -6.43
CA GLY A 117 5.87 5.80 -5.10
C GLY A 117 4.42 5.33 -5.16
N ALA A 118 3.58 5.97 -5.98
CA ALA A 118 2.18 5.58 -6.19
C ALA A 118 2.06 4.17 -6.80
N THR A 119 2.97 3.82 -7.73
CA THR A 119 3.03 2.47 -8.30
C THR A 119 3.45 1.45 -7.24
N MET A 120 4.41 1.78 -6.37
CA MET A 120 4.80 0.92 -5.25
C MET A 120 3.61 0.68 -4.31
N ILE A 121 2.89 1.73 -3.94
CA ILE A 121 1.67 1.63 -3.11
C ILE A 121 0.63 0.73 -3.78
N ALA A 122 0.38 0.92 -5.08
CA ALA A 122 -0.57 0.11 -5.84
C ALA A 122 -0.19 -1.37 -5.87
N LEU A 123 1.09 -1.68 -6.07
CA LEU A 123 1.59 -3.06 -6.05
C LEU A 123 1.52 -3.67 -4.65
N MET A 124 1.86 -2.91 -3.61
CA MET A 124 1.78 -3.38 -2.23
C MET A 124 0.34 -3.70 -1.82
N LEU A 125 -0.57 -2.73 -1.97
CA LEU A 125 -1.97 -2.90 -1.60
C LEU A 125 -2.67 -3.94 -2.49
N GLY A 126 -2.39 -3.93 -3.79
CA GLY A 126 -2.90 -4.93 -4.73
C GLY A 126 -2.46 -6.35 -4.35
N SER A 127 -1.18 -6.54 -4.00
CA SER A 127 -0.66 -7.83 -3.54
C SER A 127 -1.34 -8.30 -2.26
N VAL A 128 -1.53 -7.40 -1.29
CA VAL A 128 -2.24 -7.71 -0.03
C VAL A 128 -3.69 -8.12 -0.33
N VAL A 129 -4.43 -7.33 -1.12
CA VAL A 129 -5.83 -7.63 -1.44
C VAL A 129 -5.97 -8.95 -2.19
N LEU A 130 -5.09 -9.24 -3.16
CA LEU A 130 -5.09 -10.51 -3.89
C LEU A 130 -4.74 -11.69 -3.00
N LEU A 131 -3.75 -11.54 -2.11
CA LEU A 131 -3.36 -12.57 -1.16
C LEU A 131 -4.53 -12.91 -0.23
N ILE A 132 -5.16 -11.89 0.35
CA ILE A 132 -6.30 -12.06 1.26
C ILE A 132 -7.47 -12.73 0.52
N SER A 133 -7.73 -12.31 -0.71
CA SER A 133 -8.73 -12.93 -1.57
C SER A 133 -8.44 -14.41 -1.81
N GLY A 134 -7.19 -14.75 -2.15
CA GLY A 134 -6.74 -16.13 -2.35
C GLY A 134 -6.87 -16.99 -1.09
N LEU A 135 -6.43 -16.47 0.06
CA LEU A 135 -6.60 -17.16 1.35
C LEU A 135 -8.07 -17.31 1.75
N GLY A 136 -8.89 -16.29 1.50
CA GLY A 136 -10.33 -16.31 1.75
C GLY A 136 -11.04 -17.40 0.95
N LEU A 137 -10.67 -17.56 -0.32
CA LEU A 137 -11.18 -18.65 -1.18
C LEU A 137 -10.82 -20.03 -0.62
N VAL A 138 -9.58 -20.23 -0.16
CA VAL A 138 -9.13 -21.53 0.38
C VAL A 138 -9.76 -21.83 1.74
N THR A 139 -9.96 -20.82 2.59
CA THR A 139 -10.44 -21.01 3.97
C THR A 139 -11.96 -21.08 4.09
N ILE A 140 -12.69 -20.20 3.38
CA ILE A 140 -14.16 -20.09 3.46
C ILE A 140 -14.84 -20.87 2.32
N GLY A 141 -14.15 -21.11 1.20
CA GLY A 141 -14.69 -21.88 0.07
C GLY A 141 -15.82 -21.18 -0.68
N VAL A 142 -16.01 -19.87 -0.48
CA VAL A 142 -17.05 -19.07 -1.13
C VAL A 142 -16.41 -18.19 -2.20
N VAL A 143 -16.85 -18.36 -3.44
CA VAL A 143 -16.43 -17.52 -4.57
C VAL A 143 -17.08 -16.15 -4.44
N PRO A 144 -16.31 -15.03 -4.54
CA PRO A 144 -16.86 -13.69 -4.46
C PRO A 144 -17.83 -13.44 -5.61
N GLY A 145 -18.98 -12.84 -5.30
CA GLY A 145 -19.90 -12.35 -6.32
C GLY A 145 -19.31 -11.17 -7.10
N GLY A 146 -19.86 -10.88 -8.29
CA GLY A 146 -19.41 -9.74 -9.11
C GLY A 146 -19.55 -8.38 -8.39
N ASP A 147 -20.58 -8.22 -7.56
CA ASP A 147 -20.78 -7.01 -6.73
C ASP A 147 -19.70 -6.90 -5.64
N GLU A 148 -19.36 -7.99 -4.95
CA GLU A 148 -18.27 -8.03 -3.97
C GLU A 148 -16.92 -7.68 -4.60
N ALA A 149 -16.61 -8.28 -5.75
CA ALA A 149 -15.39 -7.99 -6.49
C ALA A 149 -15.32 -6.53 -6.96
N GLY A 150 -16.45 -5.97 -7.42
CA GLY A 150 -16.55 -4.55 -7.80
C GLY A 150 -16.28 -3.63 -6.61
N ARG A 151 -16.90 -3.90 -5.45
CA ARG A 151 -16.68 -3.14 -4.22
C ARG A 151 -15.23 -3.23 -3.73
N LEU A 152 -14.62 -4.41 -3.83
CA LEU A 152 -13.21 -4.63 -3.49
C LEU A 152 -12.28 -3.84 -4.40
N LEU A 153 -12.57 -3.78 -5.70
CA LEU A 153 -11.80 -2.99 -6.67
C LEU A 153 -11.91 -1.49 -6.36
N VAL A 154 -13.13 -1.00 -6.12
CA VAL A 154 -13.35 0.40 -5.70
C VAL A 154 -12.60 0.70 -4.40
N TYR A 155 -12.68 -0.19 -3.42
CA TYR A 155 -11.93 -0.08 -2.17
C TYR A 155 -10.42 0.00 -2.40
N LEU A 156 -9.87 -0.83 -3.29
CA LEU A 156 -8.45 -0.81 -3.64
C LEU A 156 -8.05 0.54 -4.27
N VAL A 157 -8.83 1.04 -5.23
CA VAL A 157 -8.56 2.33 -5.90
C VAL A 157 -8.62 3.49 -4.89
N VAL A 158 -9.64 3.53 -4.04
CA VAL A 158 -9.78 4.55 -2.99
C VAL A 158 -8.62 4.46 -1.98
N SER A 159 -8.23 3.25 -1.59
CA SER A 159 -7.10 3.04 -0.67
C SER A 159 -5.77 3.52 -1.27
N ILE A 160 -5.52 3.23 -2.55
CA ILE A 160 -4.33 3.71 -3.26
C ILE A 160 -4.33 5.24 -3.30
N ALA A 161 -5.45 5.86 -3.68
CA ALA A 161 -5.58 7.32 -3.73
C ALA A 161 -5.36 7.96 -2.34
N TYR A 162 -5.92 7.35 -1.30
CA TYR A 162 -5.75 7.78 0.09
C TYR A 162 -4.28 7.78 0.53
N VAL A 163 -3.56 6.67 0.31
CA VAL A 163 -2.13 6.58 0.69
C VAL A 163 -1.27 7.49 -0.19
N ALA A 164 -1.56 7.58 -1.48
CA ALA A 164 -0.86 8.47 -2.40
C ALA A 164 -1.04 9.96 -2.03
N PHE A 165 -2.20 10.35 -1.50
CA PHE A 165 -2.44 11.69 -0.99
C PHE A 165 -1.46 12.03 0.16
N TRP A 166 -1.33 11.15 1.15
CA TRP A 166 -0.38 11.34 2.26
C TRP A 166 1.07 11.37 1.79
N MET A 167 1.43 10.55 0.81
CA MET A 167 2.75 10.59 0.19
C MET A 167 3.01 11.91 -0.53
N GLY A 168 2.03 12.42 -1.29
CA GLY A 168 2.13 13.72 -1.94
C GLY A 168 2.30 14.86 -0.94
N LEU A 169 1.57 14.82 0.18
CA LEU A 169 1.70 15.78 1.27
C LEU A 169 3.09 15.74 1.91
N ALA A 170 3.64 14.54 2.14
CA ALA A 170 4.99 14.39 2.69
C ALA A 170 6.08 14.90 1.75
N ILE A 171 5.95 14.65 0.44
CA ILE A 171 6.84 15.23 -0.59
C ILE A 171 6.76 16.75 -0.57
N LEU A 172 5.55 17.31 -0.54
CA LEU A 172 5.33 18.77 -0.48
C LEU A 172 6.02 19.38 0.74
N PHE A 173 5.80 18.83 1.93
CA PHE A 173 6.42 19.31 3.16
C PHE A 173 7.93 19.13 3.16
N SER A 174 8.46 18.05 2.58
CA SER A 174 9.90 17.84 2.45
C SER A 174 10.57 18.87 1.52
N ILE A 175 9.85 19.39 0.53
CA ILE A 175 10.33 20.48 -0.34
C ILE A 175 10.21 21.84 0.37
N LEU A 176 9.07 22.12 1.01
CA LEU A 176 8.78 23.40 1.66
C LEU A 176 9.66 23.64 2.89
N PHE A 177 9.80 22.63 3.76
CA PHE A 177 10.64 22.69 4.95
C PHE A 177 12.08 22.33 4.60
N ARG A 178 12.73 23.21 3.82
CA ARG A 178 14.19 23.22 3.67
C ARG A 178 14.82 23.52 5.04
N SER A 179 15.29 22.47 5.73
CA SER A 179 16.21 22.48 6.89
C SER A 179 15.84 23.37 8.10
N LEU A 180 15.33 22.73 9.16
CA LEU A 180 15.84 23.02 10.51
C LEU A 180 16.90 21.94 10.83
N ALA A 181 18.07 22.07 10.22
CA ALA A 181 19.28 21.33 10.57
C ALA A 181 20.47 22.11 10.00
#